data_AF-Q97YA4-F1
#
_entry.id   AF-Q97YA4-F1
#
_cell.length_a   1.000
_cell.length_b   1.000
_cell.length_c   1.000
_cell.angle_alpha   90.00
_cell.angle_beta   90.00
_cell.angle_gamma   90.00
#
_symmetry.space_group_name_H-M   'P 1'
#
loop_
_entity.id
_entity.type
_entity.pdbx_description
1 polymer ?
#
loop_
_entity_poly.entity_id
_entity_poly.type
_entity_poly.pdbx_seq_one_letter_code
_entity_poly.pdbx_strand_id
1 'polypeptide(L)'
;MRWWLGMIRGKLLLPEKKVVFINESEVQSLRKDVVDALKVFSSLACELADNNETKATNIFADLISMIYKLPMLISYVPSDKLSTPHEYFFAYIVFRHLVEDSMPSNDIAKLLEILEEKKRDEIKEVLDYARTLRKIYEKLLYVPADTRPGYNFTSLASHLQLSSILVWLLQKGSVDLNYLRISALLHDIGKLFNPTNHVSESIKILDEVIEGSECLKTNLSRVKSLVEQHHAPLETILNDADRLAASTDRFSEIVKGALNNTKIGECYSLCYGRDVRTKECMECLEEYGEETYSEESKRLYDVISNSVVSQKVEGNAIGYLVYIDFPGIQRFITSFPKLREMSFASFLVDFVTSIYSFIVLDQAYYERTGKKSRIPAEALLSGYGGHSYIIVRSDFGSKDEVKAWLESVSSSALSKLGIRLDVKVADFAYENYVRNYKEVYEDMMSKSYERYLIRDEGKVYSYGLHRVCDNCGIRPAVNRSDDGEYLCETCNLVRDLSKNRGFIAKYKSKYTLYEEQRIEISPKEDIKFKLDKNQDPTTTPWRLLRVIVLLLTVGILP
;
A
#
# COMPACT_ATOMS: atom_id res chain seq x y z
N MET A 1 -15.64 36.79 6.35
CA MET A 1 -14.84 35.66 5.85
C MET A 1 -13.96 36.13 4.70
N ARG A 2 -12.81 36.71 5.02
CA ARG A 2 -11.60 36.72 4.19
C ARG A 2 -10.53 35.98 5.02
N TRP A 3 -9.32 35.73 4.51
CA TRP A 3 -8.25 34.95 5.17
C TRP A 3 -8.57 33.45 5.09
N TRP A 4 -7.96 32.59 4.27
CA TRP A 4 -6.52 32.26 4.09
C TRP A 4 -6.28 31.63 2.70
N LEU A 5 -6.20 32.44 1.64
CA LEU A 5 -6.09 31.96 0.25
C LEU A 5 -4.70 32.18 -0.39
N GLY A 6 -3.74 32.73 0.35
CA GLY A 6 -2.39 33.01 -0.14
C GLY A 6 -1.38 32.28 0.73
N MET A 7 -1.06 31.04 0.39
CA MET A 7 0.18 30.43 0.84
C MET A 7 0.61 29.46 -0.24
N ILE A 8 1.78 29.72 -0.83
CA ILE A 8 2.28 28.87 -1.91
C ILE A 8 2.65 27.49 -1.35
N ARG A 9 1.98 26.45 -1.86
CA ARG A 9 2.29 25.05 -1.54
C ARG A 9 2.46 24.29 -2.84
N GLY A 10 3.68 23.81 -3.10
CA GLY A 10 3.97 22.99 -4.26
C GLY A 10 4.71 21.73 -3.84
N LYS A 11 4.29 20.58 -4.37
CA LYS A 11 5.04 19.33 -4.21
C LYS A 11 5.90 19.07 -5.44
N LEU A 12 7.18 18.81 -5.23
CA LEU A 12 8.08 18.33 -6.27
C LEU A 12 7.79 16.85 -6.57
N LEU A 13 7.27 16.57 -7.76
CA LEU A 13 7.04 15.22 -8.26
C LEU A 13 8.30 14.66 -8.92
N LEU A 14 8.58 13.40 -8.63
CA LEU A 14 9.72 12.64 -9.12
C LEU A 14 9.21 11.40 -9.87
N PRO A 15 9.88 10.98 -10.97
CA PRO A 15 11.18 11.47 -11.46
C PRO A 15 11.11 12.71 -12.38
N GLU A 16 9.92 13.21 -12.72
CA GLU A 16 9.72 14.27 -13.73
C GLU A 16 10.30 15.63 -13.31
N LYS A 17 10.65 15.81 -12.03
CA LYS A 17 11.13 17.06 -11.43
C LYS A 17 10.21 18.23 -11.76
N LYS A 18 8.92 18.04 -11.53
CA LYS A 18 7.88 19.04 -11.74
C LYS A 18 7.22 19.40 -10.42
N VAL A 19 7.16 20.69 -10.11
CA VAL A 19 6.37 21.15 -8.97
C VAL A 19 4.89 21.25 -9.38
N VAL A 20 4.02 20.63 -8.58
CA VAL A 20 2.57 20.75 -8.70
C VAL A 20 2.05 21.56 -7.52
N PHE A 21 1.45 22.70 -7.82
CA PHE A 21 0.85 23.58 -6.83
C PHE A 21 -0.52 23.07 -6.40
N ILE A 22 -0.82 23.28 -5.13
CA ILE A 22 -2.07 22.82 -4.51
C ILE A 22 -3.19 23.79 -4.81
N ASN A 23 -4.32 23.27 -5.31
CA ASN A 23 -5.55 24.03 -5.40
C ASN A 23 -6.21 24.07 -4.01
N GLU A 24 -6.01 25.18 -3.29
CA GLU A 24 -6.53 25.37 -1.93
C GLU A 24 -8.05 25.22 -1.85
N SER A 25 -8.79 25.76 -2.82
CA SER A 25 -10.27 25.67 -2.82
C SER A 25 -10.76 24.23 -2.89
N GLU A 26 -10.08 23.39 -3.69
CA GLU A 26 -10.40 21.98 -3.83
C GLU A 26 -10.06 21.22 -2.55
N VAL A 27 -8.93 21.51 -1.92
CA VAL A 27 -8.53 20.87 -0.67
C VAL A 27 -9.48 21.23 0.48
N GLN A 28 -9.89 22.50 0.61
CA GLN A 28 -10.88 22.89 1.62
C GLN A 28 -12.21 22.15 1.47
N SER A 29 -12.63 21.88 0.22
CA SER A 29 -13.88 21.16 -0.05
C SER A 29 -13.87 19.72 0.47
N LEU A 30 -12.68 19.12 0.66
CA LEU A 30 -12.52 17.73 1.12
C LEU A 30 -12.56 17.58 2.64
N ARG A 31 -12.60 18.66 3.42
CA ARG A 31 -12.58 18.56 4.89
C ARG A 31 -13.72 17.70 5.42
N LYS A 32 -14.92 17.97 4.91
CA LYS A 32 -16.11 17.20 5.26
C LYS A 32 -15.98 15.74 4.82
N ASP A 33 -15.52 15.50 3.60
CA ASP A 33 -15.29 14.16 3.06
C ASP A 33 -14.34 13.33 3.93
N VAL A 34 -13.27 13.94 4.47
CA VAL A 34 -12.33 13.27 5.41
C VAL A 34 -13.03 12.91 6.72
N VAL A 35 -13.76 13.85 7.34
CA VAL A 35 -14.49 13.60 8.59
C VAL A 35 -15.53 12.49 8.39
N ASP A 36 -16.32 12.57 7.33
CA ASP A 36 -17.37 11.60 7.02
C ASP A 36 -16.78 10.21 6.78
N ALA A 37 -15.67 10.10 6.03
CA ALA A 37 -14.98 8.83 5.82
C ALA A 37 -14.46 8.22 7.12
N LEU A 38 -13.85 9.03 8.00
CA LEU A 38 -13.36 8.57 9.30
C LEU A 38 -14.50 8.12 10.23
N LYS A 39 -15.65 8.81 10.21
CA LYS A 39 -16.86 8.41 10.96
C LYS A 39 -17.47 7.10 10.48
N VAL A 40 -17.43 6.86 9.18
CA VAL A 40 -17.91 5.59 8.61
C VAL A 40 -16.99 4.46 9.03
N PHE A 41 -15.68 4.66 8.89
CA PHE A 41 -14.69 3.65 9.28
C PHE A 41 -14.73 3.35 10.78
N SER A 42 -14.96 4.34 11.63
CA SER A 42 -15.11 4.12 13.06
C SER A 42 -16.40 3.37 13.40
N SER A 43 -17.51 3.71 12.74
CA SER A 43 -18.79 3.00 12.90
C SER A 43 -18.68 1.54 12.48
N LEU A 44 -18.10 1.28 11.30
CA LEU A 44 -17.82 -0.06 10.80
C LEU A 44 -16.90 -0.84 11.74
N ALA A 45 -15.84 -0.20 12.26
CA ALA A 45 -14.95 -0.84 13.22
C ALA A 45 -15.67 -1.20 14.53
N CYS A 46 -16.58 -0.35 15.01
CA CYS A 46 -17.41 -0.64 16.18
C CYS A 46 -18.34 -1.82 15.94
N GLU A 47 -19.02 -1.86 14.78
CA GLU A 47 -19.92 -2.95 14.39
C GLU A 47 -19.17 -4.28 14.30
N LEU A 48 -18.07 -4.31 13.53
CA LEU A 48 -17.22 -5.50 13.36
C LEU A 48 -16.59 -6.02 14.66
N ALA A 49 -16.45 -5.14 15.65
CA ALA A 49 -15.87 -5.47 16.95
C ALA A 49 -16.91 -5.84 18.01
N ASP A 50 -18.21 -5.88 17.68
CA ASP A 50 -19.29 -6.03 18.65
C ASP A 50 -19.19 -4.99 19.78
N ASN A 51 -18.81 -3.75 19.44
CA ASN A 51 -18.52 -2.64 20.36
C ASN A 51 -17.38 -2.89 21.37
N ASN A 52 -16.54 -3.91 21.17
CA ASN A 52 -15.31 -4.08 21.96
C ASN A 52 -14.28 -3.01 21.55
N GLU A 53 -14.00 -2.06 22.45
CA GLU A 53 -13.12 -0.92 22.17
C GLU A 53 -11.72 -1.34 21.66
N THR A 54 -11.10 -2.37 22.26
CA THR A 54 -9.75 -2.79 21.86
C THR A 54 -9.74 -3.38 20.45
N LYS A 55 -10.67 -4.29 20.16
CA LYS A 55 -10.82 -4.89 18.83
C LYS A 55 -11.22 -3.84 17.79
N ALA A 56 -12.13 -2.92 18.14
CA ALA A 56 -12.52 -1.80 17.28
C ALA A 56 -11.32 -0.90 16.96
N THR A 57 -10.46 -0.62 17.95
CA THR A 57 -9.26 0.21 17.76
C THR A 57 -8.29 -0.45 16.79
N ASN A 58 -8.12 -1.77 16.88
CA ASN A 58 -7.26 -2.54 15.96
C ASN A 58 -7.79 -2.50 14.53
N ILE A 59 -9.11 -2.71 14.35
CA ILE A 59 -9.77 -2.65 13.04
C ILE A 59 -9.69 -1.24 12.47
N PHE A 60 -9.98 -0.21 13.27
CA PHE A 60 -9.98 1.18 12.84
C PHE A 60 -8.60 1.66 12.39
N ALA A 61 -7.52 1.27 13.09
CA ALA A 61 -6.15 1.57 12.67
C ALA A 61 -5.85 1.03 11.26
N ASP A 62 -6.27 -0.20 10.97
CA ASP A 62 -6.08 -0.81 9.66
C ASP A 62 -6.98 -0.19 8.59
N LEU A 63 -8.23 0.17 8.91
CA LEU A 63 -9.12 0.88 7.98
C LEU A 63 -8.57 2.25 7.59
N ILE A 64 -8.03 3.03 8.55
CA ILE A 64 -7.38 4.32 8.24
C ILE A 64 -6.18 4.10 7.31
N SER A 65 -5.37 3.07 7.57
CA SER A 65 -4.21 2.70 6.74
C SER A 65 -4.59 2.48 5.27
N MET A 66 -5.80 1.98 5.02
CA MET A 66 -6.31 1.77 3.66
C MET A 66 -6.49 3.06 2.85
N ILE A 67 -6.81 4.19 3.49
CA ILE A 67 -6.90 5.49 2.81
C ILE A 67 -5.58 5.77 2.09
N TYR A 68 -4.46 5.47 2.76
CA TYR A 68 -3.12 5.68 2.25
C TYR A 68 -2.61 4.57 1.32
N LYS A 69 -3.35 3.47 1.19
CA LYS A 69 -3.05 2.35 0.28
C LYS A 69 -4.07 2.22 -0.84
N LEU A 70 -4.90 3.24 -1.05
CA LEU A 70 -6.06 3.13 -1.93
C LEU A 70 -5.77 2.64 -3.37
N PRO A 71 -4.68 3.07 -4.05
CA PRO A 71 -4.38 2.57 -5.39
C PRO A 71 -4.11 1.06 -5.43
N MET A 72 -3.67 0.48 -4.31
CA MET A 72 -3.57 -0.95 -4.16
C MET A 72 -4.97 -1.55 -4.04
N LEU A 73 -5.78 -1.01 -3.14
CA LEU A 73 -6.96 -1.67 -2.61
C LEU A 73 -8.21 -1.56 -3.50
N ILE A 74 -8.34 -0.46 -4.24
CA ILE A 74 -9.53 -0.17 -5.01
C ILE A 74 -9.16 -0.08 -6.48
N SER A 75 -9.62 -1.06 -7.25
CA SER A 75 -9.59 -1.01 -8.70
C SER A 75 -10.17 0.32 -9.20
N TYR A 76 -9.57 0.92 -10.23
CA TYR A 76 -10.06 2.14 -10.89
C TYR A 76 -11.56 2.06 -11.25
N VAL A 77 -12.06 0.84 -11.42
CA VAL A 77 -13.47 0.53 -11.52
C VAL A 77 -13.81 -0.55 -10.50
N PRO A 78 -14.45 -0.20 -9.37
CA PRO A 78 -14.87 -1.15 -8.34
C PRO A 78 -15.78 -2.23 -8.92
N SER A 79 -15.65 -3.46 -8.39
CA SER A 79 -16.43 -4.60 -8.85
C SER A 79 -17.06 -5.37 -7.69
N ASP A 80 -18.23 -5.96 -7.94
CA ASP A 80 -18.95 -6.79 -6.97
C ASP A 80 -18.25 -8.14 -6.68
N LYS A 81 -17.13 -8.47 -7.33
CA LYS A 81 -16.28 -9.66 -7.06
C LYS A 81 -14.83 -9.30 -6.74
N LEU A 82 -14.14 -10.16 -5.99
CA LEU A 82 -12.68 -10.05 -5.86
C LEU A 82 -12.06 -10.43 -7.21
N SER A 83 -11.51 -9.45 -7.89
CA SER A 83 -11.01 -9.53 -9.25
C SER A 83 -9.51 -9.25 -9.36
N THR A 84 -8.95 -8.63 -8.33
CA THR A 84 -7.53 -8.25 -8.22
C THR A 84 -6.91 -8.82 -6.95
N PRO A 85 -5.59 -9.10 -6.94
CA PRO A 85 -4.91 -9.60 -5.75
C PRO A 85 -5.12 -8.72 -4.52
N HIS A 86 -5.07 -7.40 -4.69
CA HIS A 86 -5.16 -6.46 -3.59
C HIS A 86 -6.55 -6.35 -2.95
N GLU A 87 -7.63 -6.70 -3.65
CA GLU A 87 -8.93 -6.85 -3.01
C GLU A 87 -8.92 -8.03 -2.01
N TYR A 88 -8.09 -9.06 -2.23
CA TYR A 88 -7.85 -10.12 -1.24
C TYR A 88 -7.01 -9.63 -0.05
N PHE A 89 -6.11 -8.67 -0.26
CA PHE A 89 -5.40 -8.03 0.85
C PHE A 89 -6.38 -7.34 1.79
N PHE A 90 -7.30 -6.56 1.24
CA PHE A 90 -8.32 -5.91 2.04
C PHE A 90 -9.17 -6.93 2.81
N ALA A 91 -9.65 -7.96 2.10
CA ALA A 91 -10.41 -9.03 2.72
C ALA A 91 -9.66 -9.66 3.90
N TYR A 92 -8.36 -9.95 3.75
CA TYR A 92 -7.53 -10.47 4.82
C TYR A 92 -7.39 -9.49 6.00
N ILE A 93 -7.10 -8.22 5.74
CA ILE A 93 -6.87 -7.21 6.78
C ILE A 93 -8.11 -6.98 7.66
N VAL A 94 -9.31 -7.04 7.08
CA VAL A 94 -10.56 -7.02 7.86
C VAL A 94 -10.75 -8.36 8.59
N PHE A 95 -10.63 -9.47 7.86
CA PHE A 95 -10.95 -10.80 8.36
C PHE A 95 -10.07 -11.25 9.53
N ARG A 96 -8.79 -10.90 9.55
CA ARG A 96 -7.83 -11.32 10.59
C ARG A 96 -8.19 -10.87 12.00
N HIS A 97 -9.10 -9.90 12.14
CA HIS A 97 -9.63 -9.44 13.41
C HIS A 97 -10.93 -10.17 13.81
N LEU A 98 -11.63 -10.77 12.85
CA LEU A 98 -12.93 -11.41 13.06
C LEU A 98 -12.82 -12.89 13.40
N VAL A 99 -11.71 -13.54 13.04
CA VAL A 99 -11.53 -14.98 13.21
C VAL A 99 -10.35 -15.30 14.10
N GLU A 100 -10.60 -16.19 15.06
CA GLU A 100 -9.60 -16.68 16.00
C GLU A 100 -8.70 -17.77 15.40
N ASP A 101 -9.20 -18.48 14.39
CA ASP A 101 -8.47 -19.53 13.67
C ASP A 101 -7.39 -18.95 12.74
N SER A 102 -6.28 -19.67 12.63
CA SER A 102 -5.24 -19.38 11.64
C SER A 102 -5.75 -19.64 10.22
N MET A 103 -5.58 -18.68 9.30
CA MET A 103 -5.66 -18.91 7.86
C MET A 103 -4.82 -20.12 7.41
N PRO A 104 -5.31 -20.93 6.46
CA PRO A 104 -4.61 -22.10 5.95
C PRO A 104 -3.52 -21.70 4.93
N SER A 105 -2.46 -21.04 5.39
CA SER A 105 -1.36 -20.58 4.53
C SER A 105 -0.53 -21.70 3.90
N ASN A 106 -0.75 -22.96 4.30
CA ASN A 106 -0.18 -24.15 3.66
C ASN A 106 -1.00 -24.69 2.48
N ASP A 107 -2.23 -24.18 2.27
CA ASP A 107 -3.13 -24.59 1.19
C ASP A 107 -3.71 -23.35 0.48
N ILE A 108 -3.09 -22.99 -0.64
CA ILE A 108 -3.48 -21.80 -1.40
C ILE A 108 -4.93 -21.87 -1.91
N ALA A 109 -5.44 -23.06 -2.23
CA ALA A 109 -6.80 -23.21 -2.73
C ALA A 109 -7.80 -22.88 -1.63
N LYS A 110 -7.62 -23.50 -0.46
CA LYS A 110 -8.45 -23.24 0.72
C LYS A 110 -8.33 -21.80 1.21
N LEU A 111 -7.13 -21.22 1.14
CA LEU A 111 -6.91 -19.81 1.50
C LEU A 111 -7.75 -18.87 0.62
N LEU A 112 -7.68 -19.04 -0.71
CA LEU A 112 -8.45 -18.24 -1.66
C LEU A 112 -9.96 -18.41 -1.46
N GLU A 113 -10.42 -19.63 -1.20
CA GLU A 113 -11.83 -19.92 -0.91
C GLU A 113 -12.32 -19.18 0.34
N ILE A 114 -11.58 -19.25 1.45
CA ILE A 114 -11.94 -18.52 2.69
C ILE A 114 -12.00 -17.02 2.45
N LEU A 115 -11.01 -16.46 1.75
CA LEU A 115 -10.98 -15.02 1.46
C LEU A 115 -12.15 -14.57 0.57
N GLU A 116 -12.62 -15.43 -0.33
CA GLU A 116 -13.80 -15.17 -1.17
C GLU A 116 -15.12 -15.34 -0.42
N GLU A 117 -15.29 -16.43 0.35
CA GLU A 117 -16.51 -16.70 1.13
C GLU A 117 -16.77 -15.63 2.18
N LYS A 118 -15.70 -15.04 2.69
CA LYS A 118 -15.73 -14.00 3.71
C LYS A 118 -15.87 -12.60 3.11
N LYS A 119 -16.09 -12.49 1.80
CA LYS A 119 -16.66 -11.28 1.18
C LYS A 119 -18.14 -11.16 1.57
N ARG A 120 -18.37 -10.69 2.79
CA ARG A 120 -19.69 -10.25 3.24
C ARG A 120 -19.77 -8.73 3.09
N ASP A 121 -20.97 -8.21 3.34
CA ASP A 121 -21.42 -6.85 3.06
C ASP A 121 -20.49 -5.73 3.60
N GLU A 122 -19.56 -6.05 4.50
CA GLU A 122 -18.65 -5.11 5.16
C GLU A 122 -17.57 -4.57 4.21
N ILE A 123 -17.11 -5.39 3.25
CA ILE A 123 -16.21 -4.91 2.17
C ILE A 123 -16.96 -3.95 1.24
N LYS A 124 -18.26 -4.20 1.01
CA LYS A 124 -19.09 -3.40 0.10
C LYS A 124 -19.27 -1.99 0.64
N GLU A 125 -19.46 -1.82 1.94
CA GLU A 125 -19.56 -0.50 2.56
C GLU A 125 -18.30 0.33 2.34
N VAL A 126 -17.10 -0.25 2.52
CA VAL A 126 -15.84 0.46 2.22
C VAL A 126 -15.70 0.78 0.74
N LEU A 127 -16.15 -0.12 -0.15
CA LEU A 127 -16.16 0.11 -1.60
C LEU A 127 -17.15 1.21 -2.01
N ASP A 128 -18.26 1.41 -1.29
CA ASP A 128 -19.20 2.50 -1.57
C ASP A 128 -18.56 3.87 -1.31
N TYR A 129 -17.57 3.95 -0.41
CA TYR A 129 -16.77 5.15 -0.15
C TYR A 129 -15.54 5.29 -1.06
N ALA A 130 -15.26 4.33 -1.94
CA ALA A 130 -14.10 4.29 -2.84
C ALA A 130 -13.78 5.63 -3.52
N ARG A 131 -14.82 6.29 -4.07
CA ARG A 131 -14.66 7.56 -4.77
C ARG A 131 -14.19 8.69 -3.84
N THR A 132 -14.80 8.78 -2.66
CA THR A 132 -14.45 9.78 -1.64
C THR A 132 -13.04 9.54 -1.14
N LEU A 133 -12.73 8.30 -0.79
CA LEU A 133 -11.39 7.88 -0.37
C LEU A 133 -10.34 8.21 -1.43
N ARG A 134 -10.68 8.08 -2.72
CA ARG A 134 -9.77 8.40 -3.82
C ARG A 134 -9.42 9.87 -3.89
N LYS A 135 -10.40 10.75 -3.75
CA LYS A 135 -10.15 12.19 -3.71
C LYS A 135 -9.26 12.56 -2.53
N ILE A 136 -9.53 11.98 -1.36
CA ILE A 136 -8.74 12.18 -0.14
C ILE A 136 -7.29 11.72 -0.39
N TYR A 137 -7.11 10.47 -0.85
CA TYR A 137 -5.79 9.91 -1.15
C TYR A 137 -5.00 10.74 -2.16
N GLU A 138 -5.62 11.13 -3.27
CA GLU A 138 -4.97 11.94 -4.29
C GLU A 138 -4.46 13.25 -3.70
N LYS A 139 -5.23 13.93 -2.84
CA LYS A 139 -4.72 15.16 -2.19
C LYS A 139 -3.66 14.90 -1.14
N LEU A 140 -3.75 13.84 -0.36
CA LEU A 140 -2.68 13.44 0.57
C LEU A 140 -1.37 13.10 -0.16
N LEU A 141 -1.48 12.60 -1.39
CA LEU A 141 -0.32 12.35 -2.25
C LEU A 141 0.26 13.65 -2.79
N TYR A 142 -0.55 14.63 -3.21
CA TYR A 142 -0.03 15.87 -3.79
C TYR A 142 0.38 16.91 -2.75
N VAL A 143 -0.18 16.91 -1.54
CA VAL A 143 0.25 17.81 -0.46
C VAL A 143 1.60 17.32 0.10
N PRO A 144 2.63 18.18 0.16
CA PRO A 144 3.91 17.78 0.73
C PRO A 144 3.83 17.74 2.27
N ALA A 145 4.61 16.85 2.89
CA ALA A 145 4.74 16.79 4.35
C ALA A 145 5.41 18.06 4.92
N ASP A 146 6.28 18.68 4.12
CA ASP A 146 6.94 19.94 4.38
C ASP A 146 6.83 20.85 3.15
N THR A 147 6.28 22.04 3.32
CA THR A 147 5.97 22.94 2.21
C THR A 147 7.15 23.77 1.73
N ARG A 148 8.35 23.63 2.32
CA ARG A 148 9.49 24.48 1.97
C ARG A 148 10.32 23.85 0.83
N PRO A 149 10.83 24.64 -0.14
CA PRO A 149 11.65 24.12 -1.24
C PRO A 149 12.84 23.25 -0.78
N GLY A 150 12.98 22.06 -1.35
CA GLY A 150 14.04 21.13 -0.94
C GLY A 150 13.63 20.18 0.19
N TYR A 151 12.42 20.30 0.77
CA TYR A 151 11.79 19.25 1.58
C TYR A 151 10.41 18.84 1.06
N ASN A 152 9.95 19.54 0.02
CA ASN A 152 8.62 19.39 -0.57
C ASN A 152 8.50 18.25 -1.59
N PHE A 153 9.35 17.22 -1.50
CA PHE A 153 9.29 16.05 -2.38
C PHE A 153 8.60 14.84 -1.72
N THR A 154 8.55 14.78 -0.38
CA THR A 154 7.78 13.74 0.33
C THR A 154 6.31 14.12 0.47
N SER A 155 5.40 13.19 0.14
CA SER A 155 3.96 13.34 0.37
C SER A 155 3.60 13.30 1.84
N LEU A 156 2.56 14.04 2.23
CA LEU A 156 1.92 13.89 3.53
C LEU A 156 1.48 12.43 3.78
N ALA A 157 0.93 11.76 2.77
CA ALA A 157 0.58 10.33 2.85
C ALA A 157 1.77 9.43 3.26
N SER A 158 2.92 9.63 2.60
CA SER A 158 4.13 8.82 2.83
C SER A 158 4.70 9.06 4.22
N HIS A 159 4.70 10.33 4.66
CA HIS A 159 5.14 10.73 5.98
C HIS A 159 4.27 10.07 7.08
N LEU A 160 2.94 10.19 6.98
CA LEU A 160 2.01 9.60 7.96
C LEU A 160 2.12 8.07 8.03
N GLN A 161 2.27 7.39 6.88
CA GLN A 161 2.50 5.95 6.84
C GLN A 161 3.83 5.55 7.49
N LEU A 162 4.92 6.27 7.20
CA LEU A 162 6.22 6.01 7.79
C LEU A 162 6.20 6.23 9.31
N SER A 163 5.60 7.32 9.78
CA SER A 163 5.42 7.58 11.21
C SER A 163 4.63 6.45 11.88
N SER A 164 3.58 5.93 11.25
CA SER A 164 2.82 4.78 11.79
C SER A 164 3.63 3.49 11.87
N ILE A 165 4.41 3.19 10.82
CA ILE A 165 5.33 2.04 10.81
C ILE A 165 6.36 2.18 11.94
N LEU A 166 6.95 3.36 12.11
CA LEU A 166 7.96 3.61 13.14
C LEU A 166 7.39 3.52 14.55
N VAL A 167 6.17 4.04 14.79
CA VAL A 167 5.44 3.82 16.04
C VAL A 167 5.29 2.34 16.35
N TRP A 168 4.96 1.52 15.34
CA TRP A 168 4.87 0.07 15.52
C TRP A 168 6.23 -0.59 15.79
N LEU A 169 7.29 -0.17 15.08
CA LEU A 169 8.64 -0.70 15.26
C LEU A 169 9.23 -0.38 16.64
N LEU A 170 8.93 0.81 17.18
CA LEU A 170 9.39 1.25 18.51
C LEU A 170 8.70 0.53 19.67
N GLN A 171 7.61 -0.20 19.43
CA GLN A 171 6.88 -1.00 20.43
C GLN A 171 7.41 -2.45 20.53
N LYS A 172 8.71 -2.65 20.31
CA LYS A 172 9.33 -3.98 20.28
C LYS A 172 9.06 -4.76 21.57
N GLY A 173 8.57 -6.00 21.45
CA GLY A 173 8.33 -6.91 22.58
C GLY A 173 7.10 -6.60 23.43
N SER A 174 6.36 -5.52 23.16
CA SER A 174 5.11 -5.18 23.85
C SER A 174 3.87 -5.59 23.08
N VAL A 175 2.72 -5.57 23.75
CA VAL A 175 1.41 -5.58 23.09
C VAL A 175 1.27 -4.27 22.31
N ASP A 176 0.86 -4.35 21.05
CA ASP A 176 0.73 -3.17 20.22
C ASP A 176 -0.43 -2.30 20.69
N LEU A 177 -0.12 -1.03 20.97
CA LEU A 177 -1.11 -0.02 21.32
C LEU A 177 -1.56 0.65 20.02
N ASN A 178 -2.55 0.07 19.34
CA ASN A 178 -3.01 0.54 18.03
C ASN A 178 -3.56 1.98 18.02
N TYR A 179 -3.93 2.55 19.18
CA TYR A 179 -4.24 3.98 19.26
C TYR A 179 -3.00 4.85 18.94
N LEU A 180 -1.77 4.39 19.20
CA LEU A 180 -0.55 5.10 18.78
C LEU A 180 -0.39 5.11 17.26
N ARG A 181 -0.75 4.00 16.58
CA ARG A 181 -0.78 3.95 15.11
C ARG A 181 -1.82 4.92 14.55
N ILE A 182 -3.01 4.96 15.14
CA ILE A 182 -4.05 5.94 14.76
C ILE A 182 -3.54 7.37 14.96
N SER A 183 -2.88 7.67 16.08
CA SER A 183 -2.23 8.97 16.29
C SER A 183 -1.24 9.28 15.19
N ALA A 184 -0.32 8.37 14.85
CA ALA A 184 0.65 8.60 13.80
C ALA A 184 0.01 8.82 12.42
N LEU A 185 -1.03 8.06 12.08
CA LEU A 185 -1.76 8.18 10.83
C LEU A 185 -2.59 9.47 10.71
N LEU A 186 -2.87 10.17 11.83
CA LEU A 186 -3.76 11.33 11.85
C LEU A 186 -3.14 12.62 12.42
N HIS A 187 -1.96 12.57 13.06
CA HIS A 187 -1.42 13.71 13.83
C HIS A 187 -1.24 14.98 12.99
N ASP A 188 -0.91 14.78 11.71
CA ASP A 188 -0.59 15.83 10.75
C ASP A 188 -1.68 15.98 9.67
N ILE A 189 -2.83 15.33 9.81
CA ILE A 189 -3.92 15.36 8.81
C ILE A 189 -4.42 16.79 8.57
N GLY A 190 -4.37 17.65 9.59
CA GLY A 190 -4.71 19.05 9.52
C GLY A 190 -3.84 19.85 8.56
N LYS A 191 -2.64 19.37 8.17
CA LYS A 191 -1.80 20.01 7.15
C LYS A 191 -2.49 20.08 5.80
N LEU A 192 -3.42 19.15 5.52
CA LEU A 192 -4.24 19.19 4.32
C LEU A 192 -4.98 20.54 4.25
N PHE A 193 -5.66 20.94 5.32
CA PHE A 193 -6.56 22.10 5.33
C PHE A 193 -5.96 23.38 5.92
N ASN A 194 -5.12 23.29 6.94
CA ASN A 194 -4.56 24.44 7.62
C ASN A 194 -3.11 24.17 8.07
N PRO A 195 -2.13 24.26 7.17
CA PRO A 195 -0.73 23.89 7.44
C PRO A 195 -0.08 24.68 8.58
N THR A 196 -0.42 25.97 8.74
CA THR A 196 0.14 26.82 9.80
C THR A 196 -0.41 26.47 11.18
N ASN A 197 -1.66 26.02 11.27
CA ASN A 197 -2.31 25.61 12.52
C ASN A 197 -2.79 24.15 12.47
N HIS A 198 -2.00 23.27 11.86
CA HIS A 198 -2.42 21.91 11.52
C HIS A 198 -2.74 21.07 12.76
N VAL A 199 -2.10 21.33 13.89
CA VAL A 199 -2.41 20.68 15.18
C VAL A 199 -3.85 20.97 15.58
N SER A 200 -4.23 22.26 15.61
CA SER A 200 -5.58 22.70 15.95
C SER A 200 -6.62 22.13 14.98
N GLU A 201 -6.29 22.09 13.69
CA GLU A 201 -7.21 21.53 12.70
C GLU A 201 -7.35 20.01 12.81
N SER A 202 -6.28 19.28 13.10
CA SER A 202 -6.32 17.84 13.37
C SER A 202 -7.17 17.53 14.61
N ILE A 203 -7.08 18.35 15.66
CA ILE A 203 -7.91 18.23 16.86
C ILE A 203 -9.39 18.41 16.54
N LYS A 204 -9.76 19.43 15.74
CA LYS A 204 -11.18 19.63 15.35
C LYS A 204 -11.74 18.46 14.56
N ILE A 205 -10.95 17.92 13.63
CA ILE A 205 -11.33 16.72 12.88
C ILE A 205 -11.57 15.55 13.83
N LEU A 206 -10.66 15.33 14.79
CA LEU A 206 -10.80 14.26 15.78
C LEU A 206 -12.02 14.47 16.70
N ASP A 207 -12.32 15.70 17.12
CA ASP A 207 -13.52 16.02 17.91
C ASP A 207 -14.79 15.62 17.17
N GLU A 208 -14.89 15.99 15.89
CA GLU A 208 -16.04 15.61 15.06
C GLU A 208 -16.14 14.08 14.92
N VAL A 209 -15.03 13.37 14.73
CA VAL A 209 -15.01 11.90 14.62
C VAL A 209 -15.41 11.23 15.94
N ILE A 210 -14.95 11.75 17.08
CA ILE A 210 -15.28 11.24 18.42
C ILE A 210 -16.79 11.32 18.68
N GLU A 211 -17.43 12.42 18.31
CA GLU A 211 -18.90 12.59 18.45
C GLU A 211 -19.71 11.52 17.72
N GLY A 212 -19.16 10.94 16.64
CA GLY A 212 -19.80 9.88 15.86
C GLY A 212 -19.42 8.44 16.27
N SER A 213 -18.55 8.25 17.27
CA SER A 213 -17.85 6.98 17.49
C SER A 213 -17.81 6.55 18.96
N GLU A 214 -18.97 6.37 19.59
CA GLU A 214 -19.05 6.18 21.05
C GLU A 214 -18.24 4.97 21.56
N CYS A 215 -18.16 3.86 20.80
CA CYS A 215 -17.38 2.68 21.21
C CYS A 215 -15.86 2.92 21.24
N LEU A 216 -15.36 3.92 20.49
CA LEU A 216 -13.94 4.25 20.35
C LEU A 216 -13.55 5.50 21.14
N LYS A 217 -14.49 6.11 21.85
CA LYS A 217 -14.34 7.43 22.47
C LYS A 217 -13.15 7.54 23.41
N THR A 218 -12.87 6.53 24.23
CA THR A 218 -11.75 6.58 25.18
C THR A 218 -10.42 6.55 24.44
N ASN A 219 -10.24 5.61 23.52
CA ASN A 219 -9.01 5.53 22.72
C ASN A 219 -8.85 6.71 21.76
N LEU A 220 -9.90 7.23 21.14
CA LEU A 220 -9.82 8.44 20.31
C LEU A 220 -9.53 9.70 21.12
N SER A 221 -10.00 9.77 22.37
CA SER A 221 -9.61 10.86 23.28
C SER A 221 -8.12 10.82 23.62
N ARG A 222 -7.56 9.62 23.79
CA ARG A 222 -6.10 9.43 23.93
C ARG A 222 -5.36 9.83 22.66
N VAL A 223 -5.88 9.44 21.48
CA VAL A 223 -5.34 9.86 20.18
C VAL A 223 -5.29 11.38 20.11
N LYS A 224 -6.40 12.06 20.40
CA LYS A 224 -6.48 13.53 20.42
C LYS A 224 -5.44 14.14 21.35
N SER A 225 -5.30 13.63 22.58
CA SER A 225 -4.30 14.14 23.53
C SER A 225 -2.87 14.00 23.02
N LEU A 226 -2.54 12.90 22.33
CA LEU A 226 -1.21 12.70 21.75
C LEU A 226 -0.98 13.63 20.55
N VAL A 227 -1.99 13.80 19.70
CA VAL A 227 -1.94 14.74 18.56
C VAL A 227 -1.82 16.18 19.04
N GLU A 228 -2.47 16.57 20.14
CA GLU A 228 -2.31 17.91 20.71
C GLU A 228 -0.88 18.21 21.18
N GLN A 229 -0.17 17.17 21.64
CA GLN A 229 1.13 17.29 22.28
C GLN A 229 2.31 16.90 21.38
N HIS A 230 2.09 16.59 20.09
CA HIS A 230 3.18 16.06 19.25
C HIS A 230 4.29 17.08 18.89
N HIS A 231 4.05 18.39 19.08
CA HIS A 231 5.12 19.41 19.05
C HIS A 231 5.66 19.80 20.42
N ALA A 232 5.06 19.28 21.50
CA ALA A 232 5.54 19.54 22.84
C ALA A 232 6.91 18.85 23.05
N PRO A 233 7.77 19.36 23.93
CA PRO A 233 9.06 18.74 24.27
C PRO A 233 8.87 17.51 25.18
N LEU A 234 7.93 16.63 24.82
CA LEU A 234 7.63 15.38 25.51
C LEU A 234 8.21 14.23 24.69
N GLU A 235 8.95 13.35 25.34
CA GLU A 235 9.42 12.11 24.72
C GLU A 235 8.30 11.08 24.78
N THR A 236 7.55 10.98 23.67
CA THR A 236 6.59 9.89 23.46
C THR A 236 6.99 9.11 22.22
N ILE A 237 6.51 7.86 22.12
CA ILE A 237 6.73 7.00 20.94
C ILE A 237 6.28 7.71 19.65
N LEU A 238 5.21 8.51 19.70
CA LEU A 238 4.75 9.29 18.55
C LEU A 238 5.77 10.36 18.15
N ASN A 239 6.28 11.13 19.11
CA ASN A 239 7.28 12.17 18.85
C ASN A 239 8.59 11.58 18.29
N ASP A 240 9.03 10.43 18.83
CA ASP A 240 10.22 9.74 18.34
C ASP A 240 10.03 9.22 16.91
N ALA A 241 8.86 8.62 16.63
CA ALA A 241 8.52 8.14 15.30
C ALA A 241 8.39 9.28 14.27
N ASP A 242 7.73 10.39 14.62
CA ASP A 242 7.62 11.57 13.77
C ASP A 242 9.00 12.19 13.51
N ARG A 243 9.86 12.30 14.54
CA ARG A 243 11.23 12.79 14.36
C ARG A 243 12.04 11.91 13.41
N LEU A 244 11.93 10.58 13.55
CA LEU A 244 12.58 9.63 12.65
C LEU A 244 12.05 9.75 11.21
N ALA A 245 10.73 9.83 11.01
CA ALA A 245 10.13 10.03 9.70
C ALA A 245 10.54 11.38 9.07
N ALA A 246 10.48 12.47 9.84
CA ALA A 246 10.90 13.79 9.37
C ALA A 246 12.39 13.83 9.03
N SER A 247 13.24 13.03 9.69
CA SER A 247 14.68 12.96 9.39
C SER A 247 14.96 12.41 7.99
N THR A 248 14.08 11.54 7.45
CA THR A 248 14.19 11.03 6.08
C THR A 248 13.74 12.05 5.03
N ASP A 249 12.98 13.06 5.44
CA ASP A 249 12.42 14.08 4.55
C ASP A 249 13.27 15.36 4.52
N ARG A 250 13.87 15.72 5.66
CA ARG A 250 14.34 17.08 5.90
C ARG A 250 15.82 17.32 5.71
N PHE A 251 16.65 16.34 5.34
CA PHE A 251 18.11 16.43 5.06
C PHE A 251 18.81 17.76 5.45
N SER A 252 18.69 18.17 6.72
CA SER A 252 18.66 19.61 7.02
C SER A 252 20.02 20.26 6.89
N GLU A 253 21.07 19.53 7.23
CA GLU A 253 22.44 20.00 7.10
C GLU A 253 22.86 20.15 5.63
N ILE A 254 22.40 19.24 4.76
CA ILE A 254 22.65 19.31 3.31
C ILE A 254 21.96 20.53 2.72
N VAL A 255 20.66 20.71 3.03
CA VAL A 255 19.89 21.84 2.50
C VAL A 255 20.43 23.15 3.05
N LYS A 256 20.68 23.28 4.36
CA LYS A 256 21.24 24.49 4.97
C LYS A 256 22.55 24.92 4.30
N GLY A 257 23.46 23.97 4.05
CA GLY A 257 24.70 24.25 3.34
C GLY A 257 24.51 24.77 1.91
N ALA A 258 23.41 24.39 1.26
CA ALA A 258 23.06 24.79 -0.10
C ALA A 258 22.27 26.12 -0.19
N LEU A 259 21.77 26.65 0.92
CA LEU A 259 20.93 27.86 0.96
C LEU A 259 21.69 29.15 0.65
N ASN A 260 22.98 29.22 0.96
CA ASN A 260 23.81 30.40 0.70
C ASN A 260 23.85 30.81 -0.78
N ASN A 261 23.50 29.88 -1.68
CA ASN A 261 23.45 30.09 -3.13
C ASN A 261 22.01 30.05 -3.67
N THR A 262 21.00 30.36 -2.86
CA THR A 262 19.58 30.39 -3.27
C THR A 262 19.03 31.81 -3.32
N LYS A 263 18.00 32.02 -4.15
CA LYS A 263 17.18 33.24 -4.11
C LYS A 263 16.37 33.35 -2.80
N ILE A 264 16.05 32.22 -2.16
CA ILE A 264 15.15 32.10 -0.99
C ILE A 264 15.88 31.98 0.35
N GLY A 265 17.20 32.12 0.37
CA GLY A 265 18.03 31.84 1.55
C GLY A 265 17.71 32.74 2.74
N GLU A 266 17.35 33.99 2.47
CA GLU A 266 16.93 34.95 3.49
C GLU A 266 15.64 34.51 4.19
N CYS A 267 14.65 34.02 3.45
CA CYS A 267 13.41 33.46 4.03
C CYS A 267 13.71 32.28 4.96
N TYR A 268 14.67 31.43 4.59
CA TYR A 268 15.03 30.26 5.37
C TYR A 268 15.58 30.63 6.75
N SER A 269 16.23 31.78 6.91
CA SER A 269 16.66 32.24 8.23
C SER A 269 15.51 32.40 9.24
N LEU A 270 14.28 32.62 8.75
CA LEU A 270 13.05 32.72 9.55
C LEU A 270 12.46 31.34 9.89
N CYS A 271 12.80 30.32 9.09
CA CYS A 271 12.28 28.96 9.20
C CYS A 271 13.07 28.07 10.18
N TYR A 272 14.19 28.55 10.73
CA TYR A 272 15.09 27.83 11.63
C TYR A 272 15.55 28.69 12.81
N GLY A 273 15.94 28.05 13.91
CA GLY A 273 16.54 28.71 15.08
C GLY A 273 15.72 28.56 16.36
N ARG A 274 16.08 29.31 17.41
CA ARG A 274 15.29 29.39 18.65
C ARG A 274 14.06 30.30 18.52
N ASP A 275 14.12 31.29 17.63
CA ASP A 275 13.05 32.25 17.37
C ASP A 275 12.34 31.96 16.04
N VAL A 276 11.87 30.71 15.86
CA VAL A 276 11.23 30.28 14.61
C VAL A 276 9.97 31.11 14.36
N ARG A 277 9.92 31.73 13.19
CA ARG A 277 8.82 32.56 12.70
C ARG A 277 8.20 31.91 11.47
N THR A 278 7.57 30.75 11.69
CA THR A 278 7.06 29.87 10.61
C THR A 278 6.11 30.60 9.67
N LYS A 279 5.27 31.49 10.21
CA LYS A 279 4.32 32.25 9.40
C LYS A 279 5.04 33.22 8.48
N GLU A 280 5.96 34.02 9.03
CA GLU A 280 6.75 35.00 8.28
C GLU A 280 7.70 34.32 7.27
N CYS A 281 8.23 33.15 7.61
CA CYS A 281 8.97 32.27 6.70
C CYS A 281 8.13 31.92 5.46
N MET A 282 6.88 31.49 5.66
CA MET A 282 5.99 31.09 4.57
C MET A 282 5.52 32.30 3.74
N GLU A 283 5.22 33.43 4.38
CA GLU A 283 4.88 34.69 3.70
C GLU A 283 6.06 35.17 2.84
N CYS A 284 7.29 35.11 3.36
CA CYS A 284 8.50 35.43 2.60
C CYS A 284 8.67 34.54 1.36
N LEU A 285 8.46 33.22 1.49
CA LEU A 285 8.53 32.30 0.35
C LEU A 285 7.48 32.58 -0.72
N GLU A 286 6.30 33.07 -0.33
CA GLU A 286 5.23 33.43 -1.25
C GLU A 286 5.57 34.67 -2.10
N GLU A 287 6.29 35.64 -1.54
CA GLU A 287 6.72 36.85 -2.26
C GLU A 287 7.59 36.54 -3.50
N TYR A 288 8.32 35.42 -3.51
CA TYR A 288 9.16 35.00 -4.64
C TYR A 288 8.38 34.35 -5.80
N GLY A 289 7.11 33.98 -5.59
CA GLY A 289 6.22 33.41 -6.60
C GLY A 289 6.52 31.96 -7.02
N GLU A 290 5.61 31.39 -7.82
CA GLU A 290 5.61 29.98 -8.24
C GLU A 290 6.82 29.56 -9.08
N GLU A 291 7.35 30.47 -9.91
CA GLU A 291 8.50 30.18 -10.75
C GLU A 291 9.76 29.95 -9.90
N THR A 292 10.10 30.90 -9.03
CA THR A 292 11.26 30.81 -8.14
C THR A 292 11.13 29.61 -7.19
N TYR A 293 9.94 29.40 -6.62
CA TYR A 293 9.67 28.25 -5.76
C TYR A 293 9.96 26.93 -6.48
N SER A 294 9.57 26.82 -7.75
CA SER A 294 9.78 25.65 -8.58
C SER A 294 11.26 25.43 -8.93
N GLU A 295 11.97 26.50 -9.30
CA GLU A 295 13.41 26.44 -9.60
C GLU A 295 14.21 25.97 -8.39
N GLU A 296 13.98 26.58 -7.23
CA GLU A 296 14.72 26.27 -6.00
C GLU A 296 14.39 24.88 -5.46
N SER A 297 13.13 24.42 -5.59
CA SER A 297 12.75 23.05 -5.20
C SER A 297 13.56 22.01 -5.98
N LYS A 298 13.71 22.20 -7.31
CA LYS A 298 14.49 21.29 -8.17
C LYS A 298 15.98 21.36 -7.85
N ARG A 299 16.52 22.58 -7.74
CA ARG A 299 17.94 22.83 -7.47
C ARG A 299 18.38 22.19 -6.15
N LEU A 300 17.59 22.39 -5.08
CA LEU A 300 17.88 21.84 -3.77
C LEU A 300 17.75 20.31 -3.76
N TYR A 301 16.76 19.74 -4.45
CA TYR A 301 16.65 18.29 -4.60
C TYR A 301 17.87 17.68 -5.33
N ASP A 302 18.41 18.36 -6.35
CA ASP A 302 19.61 17.90 -7.04
C ASP A 302 20.84 17.91 -6.13
N VAL A 303 20.95 18.88 -5.22
CA VAL A 303 22.00 18.86 -4.19
C VAL A 303 21.82 17.70 -3.23
N ILE A 304 20.60 17.46 -2.74
CA ILE A 304 20.28 16.35 -1.84
C ILE A 304 20.63 15.01 -2.49
N SER A 305 20.08 14.74 -3.67
CA SER A 305 20.26 13.45 -4.37
C SER A 305 21.73 13.12 -4.67
N ASN A 306 22.58 14.13 -4.89
CA ASN A 306 24.01 13.95 -5.10
C ASN A 306 24.82 13.85 -3.80
N SER A 307 24.30 14.37 -2.68
CA SER A 307 25.01 14.45 -1.39
C SER A 307 24.63 13.33 -0.42
N VAL A 308 23.53 12.61 -0.67
CA VAL A 308 23.13 11.46 0.14
C VAL A 308 24.13 10.31 -0.09
N VAL A 309 24.99 10.11 0.91
CA VAL A 309 25.96 9.01 0.97
C VAL A 309 25.44 7.95 1.94
N SER A 310 25.71 6.68 1.62
CA SER A 310 25.40 5.55 2.49
C SER A 310 26.11 5.72 3.85
N GLN A 311 25.35 5.77 4.94
CA GLN A 311 25.85 5.81 6.30
C GLN A 311 25.95 4.39 6.85
N LYS A 312 27.11 4.05 7.41
CA LYS A 312 27.20 2.87 8.27
C LYS A 312 26.64 3.26 9.64
N VAL A 313 25.48 2.68 9.97
CA VAL A 313 24.89 2.84 11.30
C VAL A 313 25.22 1.63 12.14
N GLU A 314 25.89 1.87 13.26
CA GLU A 314 26.09 0.87 14.31
C GLU A 314 24.86 0.83 15.21
N GLY A 315 24.30 -0.36 15.43
CA GLY A 315 23.12 -0.53 16.27
C GLY A 315 22.33 -1.78 15.92
N ASN A 316 21.41 -2.16 16.79
CA ASN A 316 20.45 -3.23 16.50
C ASN A 316 19.29 -2.66 15.69
N ALA A 317 18.97 -3.28 14.56
CA ALA A 317 17.82 -2.87 13.78
C ALA A 317 16.53 -3.09 14.59
N ILE A 318 15.62 -2.11 14.53
CA ILE A 318 14.27 -2.23 15.11
C ILE A 318 13.29 -2.86 14.12
N GLY A 319 13.58 -2.80 12.81
CA GLY A 319 12.82 -3.46 11.75
C GLY A 319 13.65 -3.80 10.52
N TYR A 320 13.13 -4.74 9.73
CA TYR A 320 13.73 -5.21 8.48
C TYR A 320 12.80 -4.95 7.30
N LEU A 321 13.39 -4.73 6.13
CA LEU A 321 12.69 -4.74 4.85
C LEU A 321 12.84 -6.12 4.21
N VAL A 322 11.71 -6.80 3.99
CA VAL A 322 11.61 -8.07 3.29
C VAL A 322 11.22 -7.78 1.84
N TYR A 323 12.11 -8.12 0.92
CA TYR A 323 11.85 -8.08 -0.51
C TYR A 323 11.58 -9.49 -1.03
N ILE A 324 10.47 -9.63 -1.73
CA ILE A 324 10.00 -10.91 -2.27
C ILE A 324 9.88 -10.74 -3.77
N ASP A 325 10.44 -11.66 -4.54
CA ASP A 325 10.42 -11.65 -6.01
C ASP A 325 9.95 -12.99 -6.57
N PHE A 326 9.22 -12.93 -7.68
CA PHE A 326 8.80 -14.10 -8.46
C PHE A 326 9.77 -14.32 -9.62
N PRO A 327 10.70 -15.28 -9.52
CA PRO A 327 11.62 -15.55 -10.61
C PRO A 327 10.87 -16.15 -11.82
N GLY A 328 11.15 -15.60 -13.01
CA GLY A 328 10.67 -16.17 -14.27
C GLY A 328 9.18 -15.98 -14.56
N ILE A 329 8.59 -14.84 -14.17
CA ILE A 329 7.17 -14.45 -14.39
C ILE A 329 6.68 -14.84 -15.80
N GLN A 330 7.38 -14.39 -16.84
CA GLN A 330 6.98 -14.63 -18.23
C GLN A 330 6.93 -16.13 -18.57
N ARG A 331 7.92 -16.90 -18.11
CA ARG A 331 7.96 -18.37 -18.31
C ARG A 331 6.80 -19.05 -17.58
N PHE A 332 6.47 -18.58 -16.37
CA PHE A 332 5.34 -19.13 -15.61
C PHE A 332 4.00 -18.85 -16.31
N ILE A 333 3.72 -17.60 -16.69
CA ILE A 333 2.45 -17.21 -17.32
C ILE A 333 2.27 -17.91 -18.68
N THR A 334 3.32 -17.93 -19.50
CA THR A 334 3.28 -18.55 -20.84
C THR A 334 3.19 -20.08 -20.82
N SER A 335 3.38 -20.72 -19.65
CA SER A 335 3.13 -22.16 -19.49
C SER A 335 1.64 -22.54 -19.54
N PHE A 336 0.74 -21.54 -19.58
CA PHE A 336 -0.71 -21.71 -19.63
C PHE A 336 -1.28 -21.05 -20.89
N PRO A 337 -1.42 -21.77 -22.02
CA PRO A 337 -1.80 -21.15 -23.30
C PRO A 337 -3.27 -20.72 -23.37
N LYS A 338 -4.15 -21.26 -22.52
CA LYS A 338 -5.57 -20.88 -22.50
C LYS A 338 -5.77 -19.56 -21.76
N LEU A 339 -6.48 -18.61 -22.37
CA LEU A 339 -6.71 -17.25 -21.84
C LEU A 339 -7.16 -17.21 -20.37
N ARG A 340 -8.11 -18.07 -19.99
CA ARG A 340 -8.61 -18.16 -18.60
C ARG A 340 -7.49 -18.50 -17.61
N GLU A 341 -6.69 -19.51 -17.95
CA GLU A 341 -5.61 -20.02 -17.11
C GLU A 341 -4.43 -19.06 -17.10
N MET A 342 -4.09 -18.47 -18.25
CA MET A 342 -3.08 -17.41 -18.38
C MET A 342 -3.40 -16.19 -17.51
N SER A 343 -4.65 -15.72 -17.56
CA SER A 343 -5.10 -14.58 -16.75
C SER A 343 -5.05 -14.90 -15.25
N PHE A 344 -5.40 -16.12 -14.85
CA PHE A 344 -5.28 -16.54 -13.46
C PHE A 344 -3.82 -16.72 -13.03
N ALA A 345 -2.94 -17.21 -13.90
CA ALA A 345 -1.50 -17.30 -13.65
C ALA A 345 -0.88 -15.90 -13.44
N SER A 346 -1.29 -14.90 -14.23
CA SER A 346 -0.92 -13.50 -14.04
C SER A 346 -1.37 -12.98 -12.67
N PHE A 347 -2.63 -13.23 -12.29
CA PHE A 347 -3.15 -12.90 -10.95
C PHE A 347 -2.32 -13.56 -9.83
N LEU A 348 -1.96 -14.84 -9.98
CA LEU A 348 -1.21 -15.60 -8.97
C LEU A 348 0.18 -15.00 -8.70
N VAL A 349 0.85 -14.47 -9.72
CA VAL A 349 2.19 -13.87 -9.56
C VAL A 349 2.17 -12.76 -8.53
N ASP A 350 1.25 -11.80 -8.70
CA ASP A 350 1.10 -10.69 -7.78
C ASP A 350 0.51 -11.16 -6.44
N PHE A 351 -0.53 -12.01 -6.44
CA PHE A 351 -1.12 -12.54 -5.21
C PHE A 351 -0.11 -13.26 -4.31
N VAL A 352 0.75 -14.11 -4.89
CA VAL A 352 1.71 -14.89 -4.12
C VAL A 352 2.82 -13.99 -3.53
N THR A 353 3.38 -13.10 -4.35
CA THR A 353 4.49 -12.24 -3.93
C THR A 353 4.08 -11.18 -2.92
N SER A 354 2.86 -10.67 -3.02
CA SER A 354 2.37 -9.60 -2.15
C SER A 354 1.51 -10.18 -1.01
N ILE A 355 0.32 -10.68 -1.34
CA ILE A 355 -0.75 -10.93 -0.37
C ILE A 355 -0.50 -12.20 0.42
N TYR A 356 -0.24 -13.31 -0.25
CA TYR A 356 0.11 -14.58 0.38
C TYR A 356 1.32 -14.41 1.30
N SER A 357 2.38 -13.77 0.80
CA SER A 357 3.61 -13.56 1.57
C SER A 357 3.36 -12.68 2.80
N PHE A 358 2.54 -11.62 2.67
CA PHE A 358 2.10 -10.83 3.82
C PHE A 358 1.33 -11.67 4.84
N ILE A 359 0.37 -12.49 4.40
CA ILE A 359 -0.40 -13.37 5.29
C ILE A 359 0.53 -14.32 6.05
N VAL A 360 1.46 -14.98 5.36
CA VAL A 360 2.42 -15.90 5.97
C VAL A 360 3.27 -15.21 7.04
N LEU A 361 3.79 -14.02 6.73
CA LEU A 361 4.59 -13.25 7.68
C LEU A 361 3.74 -12.77 8.86
N ASP A 362 2.54 -12.22 8.62
CA ASP A 362 1.67 -11.69 9.66
C ASP A 362 1.23 -12.77 10.64
N GLN A 363 0.84 -13.95 10.15
CA GLN A 363 0.48 -15.08 11.00
C GLN A 363 1.65 -15.57 11.85
N ALA A 364 2.81 -15.77 11.23
CA ALA A 364 3.99 -16.24 11.94
C ALA A 364 4.43 -15.24 13.01
N TYR A 365 4.36 -13.96 12.68
CA TYR A 365 4.68 -12.88 13.60
C TYR A 365 3.69 -12.82 14.77
N TYR A 366 2.39 -12.94 14.48
CA TYR A 366 1.35 -12.98 15.51
C TYR A 366 1.56 -14.13 16.49
N GLU A 367 1.86 -15.34 16.00
CA GLU A 367 2.13 -16.49 16.87
C GLU A 367 3.45 -16.34 17.64
N ARG A 368 4.53 -15.91 16.99
CA ARG A 368 5.86 -15.73 17.64
C ARG A 368 5.85 -14.68 18.75
N THR A 369 5.03 -13.64 18.62
CA THR A 369 4.88 -12.62 19.66
C THR A 369 3.92 -13.05 20.77
N GLY A 370 3.38 -14.27 20.74
CA GLY A 370 2.40 -14.75 21.70
C GLY A 370 1.06 -14.02 21.56
N LYS A 371 0.66 -13.74 20.31
CA LYS A 371 -0.59 -13.06 19.94
C LYS A 371 -0.69 -11.61 20.40
N LYS A 372 0.47 -10.97 20.61
CA LYS A 372 0.58 -9.58 21.11
C LYS A 372 0.61 -8.52 20.02
N SER A 373 1.08 -8.88 18.82
CA SER A 373 1.38 -7.92 17.76
C SER A 373 1.06 -8.51 16.38
N ARG A 374 0.56 -7.68 15.47
CA ARG A 374 0.31 -8.04 14.06
C ARG A 374 1.10 -7.10 13.17
N ILE A 375 1.40 -7.53 11.94
CA ILE A 375 2.02 -6.65 10.94
C ILE A 375 0.96 -5.62 10.49
N PRO A 376 1.23 -4.31 10.62
CA PRO A 376 0.34 -3.24 10.15
C PRO A 376 0.04 -3.33 8.65
N ALA A 377 -1.16 -2.94 8.22
CA ALA A 377 -1.49 -2.90 6.80
C ALA A 377 -0.55 -1.97 5.99
N GLU A 378 -0.08 -0.87 6.59
CA GLU A 378 0.83 0.10 5.97
C GLU A 378 2.23 -0.48 5.71
N ALA A 379 2.60 -1.57 6.40
CA ALA A 379 3.90 -2.22 6.27
C ALA A 379 4.10 -2.93 4.92
N LEU A 380 3.02 -3.23 4.19
CA LEU A 380 3.10 -3.62 2.78
C LEU A 380 3.35 -2.36 1.93
N LEU A 381 4.61 -2.05 1.65
CA LEU A 381 4.99 -0.80 0.97
C LEU A 381 4.59 -0.80 -0.51
N SER A 382 4.77 -1.93 -1.19
CA SER A 382 4.48 -2.13 -2.61
C SER A 382 4.27 -3.63 -2.88
N GLY A 383 3.47 -3.98 -3.91
CA GLY A 383 3.09 -5.35 -4.22
C GLY A 383 2.59 -5.54 -5.65
N TYR A 384 3.41 -5.26 -6.66
CA TYR A 384 3.01 -5.32 -8.08
C TYR A 384 4.16 -5.76 -8.97
N GLY A 385 3.85 -6.35 -10.12
CA GLY A 385 4.86 -6.76 -11.10
C GLY A 385 5.70 -7.93 -10.61
N GLY A 386 5.10 -8.83 -9.82
CA GLY A 386 5.75 -10.01 -9.27
C GLY A 386 6.84 -9.74 -8.24
N HIS A 387 6.80 -8.59 -7.56
CA HIS A 387 7.61 -8.37 -6.38
C HIS A 387 6.86 -7.55 -5.32
N SER A 388 7.32 -7.65 -4.07
CA SER A 388 6.77 -6.87 -2.96
C SER A 388 7.85 -6.43 -1.97
N TYR A 389 7.51 -5.41 -1.20
CA TYR A 389 8.32 -4.89 -0.10
C TYR A 389 7.47 -4.86 1.16
N ILE A 390 7.86 -5.62 2.18
CA ILE A 390 7.13 -5.75 3.44
C ILE A 390 8.07 -5.43 4.59
N ILE A 391 7.66 -4.54 5.50
CA ILE A 391 8.42 -4.27 6.72
C ILE A 391 7.99 -5.23 7.82
N VAL A 392 8.97 -5.82 8.51
CA VAL A 392 8.75 -6.66 9.70
C VAL A 392 9.54 -6.12 10.89
N ARG A 393 9.02 -6.27 12.10
CA ARG A 393 9.70 -5.83 13.33
C ARG A 393 10.77 -6.83 13.74
N SER A 394 11.84 -6.33 14.36
CA SER A 394 13.02 -7.13 14.71
C SER A 394 12.78 -8.22 15.76
N ASP A 395 11.67 -8.18 16.50
CA ASP A 395 11.21 -9.25 17.39
C ASP A 395 10.49 -10.39 16.65
N PHE A 396 10.40 -10.36 15.32
CA PHE A 396 10.08 -11.55 14.51
C PHE A 396 11.17 -12.62 14.64
N GLY A 397 12.44 -12.20 14.70
CA GLY A 397 13.62 -13.06 14.65
C GLY A 397 14.80 -12.38 13.96
N SER A 398 15.85 -13.12 13.66
CA SER A 398 16.95 -12.63 12.82
C SER A 398 16.52 -12.51 11.34
N LYS A 399 17.28 -11.77 10.53
CA LYS A 399 17.05 -11.65 9.07
C LYS A 399 17.00 -13.02 8.38
N ASP A 400 17.88 -13.93 8.77
CA ASP A 400 17.95 -15.27 8.20
C ASP A 400 16.76 -16.14 8.62
N GLU A 401 16.26 -15.97 9.86
CA GLU A 401 15.05 -16.66 10.32
C GLU A 401 13.80 -16.17 9.56
N VAL A 402 13.69 -14.86 9.29
CA VAL A 402 12.58 -14.30 8.49
C VAL A 402 12.62 -14.87 7.08
N LYS A 403 13.80 -14.86 6.44
CA LYS A 403 14.02 -15.42 5.11
C LYS A 403 13.66 -16.92 5.06
N ALA A 404 14.25 -17.71 5.95
CA ALA A 404 14.06 -19.16 5.99
C ALA A 404 12.61 -19.55 6.26
N TRP A 405 11.92 -18.81 7.14
CA TRP A 405 10.51 -19.04 7.40
C TRP A 405 9.67 -18.88 6.14
N LEU A 406 9.78 -17.73 5.46
CA LEU A 406 8.98 -17.47 4.26
C LEU A 406 9.33 -18.43 3.12
N GLU A 407 10.61 -18.73 2.91
CA GLU A 407 11.04 -19.69 1.88
C GLU A 407 10.51 -21.12 2.16
N SER A 408 10.51 -21.57 3.41
CA SER A 408 10.07 -22.92 3.78
C SER A 408 8.57 -23.11 3.62
N VAL A 409 7.75 -22.19 4.15
CA VAL A 409 6.29 -22.24 4.06
C VAL A 409 5.85 -22.14 2.61
N SER A 410 6.43 -21.20 1.86
CA SER A 410 6.12 -21.01 0.44
C SER A 410 6.52 -22.22 -0.39
N SER A 411 7.68 -22.83 -0.12
CA SER A 411 8.12 -24.03 -0.86
C SER A 411 7.16 -25.19 -0.67
N SER A 412 6.62 -25.38 0.54
CA SER A 412 5.62 -26.43 0.81
C SER A 412 4.28 -26.13 0.12
N ALA A 413 3.70 -24.95 0.38
CA ALA A 413 2.36 -24.58 -0.07
C ALA A 413 2.26 -24.41 -1.59
N LEU A 414 3.32 -23.90 -2.22
CA LEU A 414 3.33 -23.56 -3.64
C LEU A 414 4.02 -24.62 -4.52
N SER A 415 4.50 -25.71 -3.91
CA SER A 415 5.16 -26.83 -4.60
C SER A 415 4.34 -27.37 -5.78
N LYS A 416 3.02 -27.54 -5.60
CA LYS A 416 2.09 -28.02 -6.64
C LYS A 416 1.99 -27.07 -7.85
N LEU A 417 2.23 -25.78 -7.62
CA LEU A 417 2.26 -24.76 -8.67
C LEU A 417 3.65 -24.64 -9.32
N GLY A 418 4.68 -25.29 -8.76
CA GLY A 418 6.06 -25.15 -9.18
C GLY A 418 6.60 -23.74 -8.97
N ILE A 419 6.07 -23.01 -7.97
CA ILE A 419 6.48 -21.65 -7.65
C ILE A 419 7.49 -21.70 -6.51
N ARG A 420 8.57 -20.95 -6.65
CA ARG A 420 9.56 -20.70 -5.60
C ARG A 420 9.87 -19.21 -5.59
N LEU A 421 9.72 -18.58 -4.44
CA LEU A 421 9.99 -17.15 -4.27
C LEU A 421 11.48 -16.93 -3.96
N ASP A 422 12.03 -15.82 -4.46
CA ASP A 422 13.32 -15.29 -4.02
C ASP A 422 13.06 -14.27 -2.91
N VAL A 423 13.69 -14.46 -1.75
CA VAL A 423 13.46 -13.63 -0.57
C VAL A 423 14.77 -13.02 -0.10
N LYS A 424 14.78 -11.69 0.04
CA LYS A 424 15.90 -10.92 0.58
C LYS A 424 15.43 -10.12 1.77
N VAL A 425 16.28 -10.04 2.78
CA VAL A 425 15.98 -9.28 4.00
C VAL A 425 17.15 -8.34 4.28
N ALA A 426 16.83 -7.06 4.41
CA ALA A 426 17.76 -5.99 4.71
C ALA A 426 17.33 -5.25 5.98
N ASP A 427 18.25 -4.62 6.69
CA ASP A 427 17.88 -3.73 7.78
C ASP A 427 17.09 -2.54 7.21
N PHE A 428 16.06 -2.09 7.91
CA PHE A 428 15.23 -0.95 7.47
C PHE A 428 15.43 0.27 8.38
N ALA A 429 15.33 0.08 9.69
CA ALA A 429 15.43 1.17 10.65
C ALA A 429 16.12 0.71 11.95
N TYR A 430 16.69 1.69 12.64
CA TYR A 430 17.29 1.67 13.97
C TYR A 430 16.57 2.71 14.84
N GLU A 431 16.83 2.71 16.16
CA GLU A 431 16.17 3.63 17.11
C GLU A 431 16.36 5.12 16.79
N ASN A 432 17.46 5.48 16.10
CA ASN A 432 17.84 6.85 15.79
C ASN A 432 18.00 7.12 14.28
N TYR A 433 17.73 6.13 13.42
CA TYR A 433 17.98 6.24 11.99
C TYR A 433 17.07 5.35 11.16
N VAL A 434 16.55 5.89 10.06
CA VAL A 434 15.85 5.11 9.03
C VAL A 434 16.72 5.08 7.79
N ARG A 435 17.01 3.89 7.28
CA ARG A 435 17.86 3.73 6.10
C ARG A 435 17.16 4.28 4.87
N ASN A 436 17.92 4.98 4.04
CA ASN A 436 17.41 5.52 2.79
C ASN A 436 17.32 4.43 1.71
N TYR A 437 16.55 4.71 0.66
CA TYR A 437 16.30 3.75 -0.43
C TYR A 437 17.60 3.22 -1.06
N LYS A 438 18.60 4.08 -1.28
CA LYS A 438 19.87 3.69 -1.92
C LYS A 438 20.64 2.70 -1.07
N GLU A 439 20.72 2.91 0.24
CA GLU A 439 21.39 2.00 1.17
C GLU A 439 20.75 0.61 1.18
N VAL A 440 19.42 0.58 1.26
CA VAL A 440 18.68 -0.68 1.29
C VAL A 440 18.80 -1.40 -0.05
N TYR A 441 18.71 -0.65 -1.16
CA TYR A 441 18.90 -1.18 -2.50
C TYR A 441 20.29 -1.77 -2.71
N GLU A 442 21.36 -1.08 -2.29
CA GLU A 442 22.75 -1.56 -2.37
C GLU A 442 22.95 -2.87 -1.59
N ASP A 443 22.41 -2.95 -0.36
CA ASP A 443 22.44 -4.16 0.48
C ASP A 443 21.72 -5.33 -0.22
N MET A 444 20.53 -5.10 -0.76
CA MET A 444 19.78 -6.11 -1.50
C MET A 444 20.45 -6.54 -2.81
N MET A 445 21.06 -5.60 -3.54
CA MET A 445 21.70 -5.86 -4.83
C MET A 445 23.03 -6.58 -4.71
N SER A 446 23.75 -6.41 -3.59
CA SER A 446 24.96 -7.19 -3.29
C SER A 446 24.71 -8.71 -3.30
N LYS A 447 23.47 -9.13 -3.05
CA LYS A 447 23.00 -10.53 -3.04
C LYS A 447 22.19 -10.89 -4.29
N SER A 448 22.17 -10.03 -5.31
CA SER A 448 21.31 -10.22 -6.49
C SER A 448 21.74 -11.34 -7.43
N TYR A 449 23.01 -11.79 -7.37
CA TYR A 449 23.47 -12.90 -8.21
C TYR A 449 22.75 -14.22 -7.88
N GLU A 450 22.23 -14.38 -6.65
CA GLU A 450 21.48 -15.57 -6.23
C GLU A 450 20.25 -15.85 -7.10
N ARG A 451 19.66 -14.81 -7.70
CA ARG A 451 18.49 -14.94 -8.60
C ARG A 451 18.83 -15.62 -9.94
N TYR A 452 20.10 -15.58 -10.33
CA TYR A 452 20.60 -16.21 -11.57
C TYR A 452 21.14 -17.61 -11.32
N LEU A 453 21.30 -18.02 -10.05
CA LEU A 453 21.61 -19.40 -9.75
C LEU A 453 20.41 -20.23 -10.18
N ILE A 454 20.61 -21.05 -11.22
CA ILE A 454 19.63 -22.01 -11.70
C ILE A 454 19.40 -22.99 -10.55
N ARG A 455 18.38 -22.71 -9.73
CA ARG A 455 17.86 -23.62 -8.70
C ARG A 455 16.85 -24.62 -9.28
N ASP A 456 16.65 -24.57 -10.61
CA ASP A 456 15.92 -25.57 -11.37
C ASP A 456 16.82 -26.80 -11.41
N GLU A 457 16.68 -27.68 -10.41
CA GLU A 457 17.10 -29.08 -10.55
C GLU A 457 16.26 -29.63 -11.70
N GLY A 458 16.72 -29.45 -12.94
CA GLY A 458 15.98 -29.74 -14.16
C GLY A 458 15.31 -31.10 -14.04
N LYS A 459 14.03 -31.09 -13.66
CA LYS A 459 13.38 -32.29 -13.18
C LYS A 459 13.10 -33.12 -14.42
N VAL A 460 13.81 -34.24 -14.55
CA VAL A 460 13.52 -35.20 -15.62
C VAL A 460 12.15 -35.78 -15.32
N TYR A 461 11.14 -35.26 -16.01
CA TYR A 461 9.75 -35.58 -15.73
C TYR A 461 9.41 -37.03 -16.10
N SER A 462 10.04 -37.59 -17.15
CA SER A 462 10.07 -39.03 -17.41
C SER A 462 10.93 -39.38 -18.64
N TYR A 463 11.37 -40.63 -18.71
CA TYR A 463 12.16 -41.23 -19.79
C TYR A 463 11.32 -41.67 -21.01
N GLY A 464 10.12 -41.11 -21.23
CA GLY A 464 9.32 -41.33 -22.45
C GLY A 464 8.16 -42.31 -22.36
N LEU A 465 7.76 -42.77 -21.17
CA LEU A 465 6.62 -43.68 -20.96
C LEU A 465 5.32 -43.00 -20.48
N HIS A 466 5.29 -41.66 -20.46
CA HIS A 466 4.18 -40.89 -19.91
C HIS A 466 3.40 -40.18 -21.02
N ARG A 467 2.10 -39.98 -20.78
CA ARG A 467 1.34 -39.00 -21.56
C ARG A 467 1.73 -37.60 -21.10
N VAL A 468 2.05 -36.74 -22.06
CA VAL A 468 2.35 -35.32 -21.80
C VAL A 468 1.04 -34.56 -21.55
N CYS A 469 1.09 -33.55 -20.68
CA CYS A 469 -0.03 -32.66 -20.39
C CYS A 469 -0.49 -31.93 -21.66
N ASP A 470 -1.76 -32.05 -22.00
CA ASP A 470 -2.39 -31.45 -23.18
C ASP A 470 -2.36 -29.90 -23.13
N ASN A 471 -2.19 -29.31 -21.94
CA ASN A 471 -2.16 -27.85 -21.76
C ASN A 471 -0.76 -27.24 -21.84
N CYS A 472 0.19 -27.67 -20.98
CA CYS A 472 1.54 -27.07 -20.96
C CYS A 472 2.52 -27.73 -21.95
N GLY A 473 2.22 -28.93 -22.46
CA GLY A 473 3.10 -29.65 -23.39
C GLY A 473 4.45 -30.11 -22.80
N ILE A 474 4.67 -29.96 -21.49
CA ILE A 474 5.98 -30.22 -20.84
C ILE A 474 5.87 -31.30 -19.75
N ARG A 475 4.91 -31.16 -18.82
CA ARG A 475 4.81 -32.00 -17.61
C ARG A 475 3.96 -33.26 -17.85
N PRO A 476 4.13 -34.33 -17.08
CA PRO A 476 3.36 -35.55 -17.24
C PRO A 476 1.92 -35.33 -16.79
N ALA A 477 0.98 -35.85 -17.56
CA ALA A 477 -0.43 -35.82 -17.20
C ALA A 477 -0.72 -36.81 -16.07
N VAL A 478 -1.49 -36.36 -15.08
CA VAL A 478 -1.90 -37.16 -13.90
C VAL A 478 -3.42 -37.27 -13.79
N ASN A 479 -4.17 -36.29 -14.32
CA ASN A 479 -5.63 -36.24 -14.25
C ASN A 479 -6.23 -36.10 -15.65
N ARG A 480 -7.44 -36.62 -15.85
CA ARG A 480 -8.29 -36.27 -16.99
C ARG A 480 -9.36 -35.28 -16.51
N SER A 481 -9.41 -34.10 -17.10
CA SER A 481 -10.41 -33.08 -16.76
C SER A 481 -11.78 -33.37 -17.37
N ASP A 482 -12.79 -32.64 -16.90
CA ASP A 482 -14.20 -32.80 -17.32
C ASP A 482 -14.41 -32.59 -18.83
N ASP A 483 -13.57 -31.76 -19.47
CA ASP A 483 -13.55 -31.51 -20.92
C ASP A 483 -12.76 -32.56 -21.71
N GLY A 484 -12.27 -33.62 -21.05
CA GLY A 484 -11.60 -34.76 -21.65
C GLY A 484 -10.09 -34.60 -21.86
N GLU A 485 -9.50 -33.46 -21.51
CA GLU A 485 -8.06 -33.20 -21.59
C GLU A 485 -7.28 -33.90 -20.47
N TYR A 486 -6.04 -34.28 -20.75
CA TYR A 486 -5.13 -34.90 -19.80
C TYR A 486 -4.15 -33.86 -19.27
N LEU A 487 -4.23 -33.56 -17.98
CA LEU A 487 -3.53 -32.44 -17.35
C LEU A 487 -2.51 -32.91 -16.31
N CYS A 488 -1.39 -32.20 -16.22
CA CYS A 488 -0.49 -32.31 -15.08
C CYS A 488 -1.10 -31.69 -13.82
N GLU A 489 -0.55 -32.00 -12.65
CA GLU A 489 -1.06 -31.52 -11.35
C GLU A 489 -1.20 -29.98 -11.33
N THR A 490 -0.17 -29.27 -11.78
CA THR A 490 -0.19 -27.80 -11.83
C THR A 490 -1.25 -27.24 -12.76
N CYS A 491 -1.35 -27.76 -14.00
CA CYS A 491 -2.35 -27.28 -14.96
C CYS A 491 -3.76 -27.59 -14.48
N ASN A 492 -3.97 -28.74 -13.83
CA ASN A 492 -5.25 -29.09 -13.23
C ASN A 492 -5.63 -28.11 -12.12
N LEU A 493 -4.72 -27.85 -11.18
CA LEU A 493 -4.95 -26.91 -10.08
C LEU A 493 -5.24 -25.48 -10.57
N VAL A 494 -4.43 -24.97 -11.51
CA VAL A 494 -4.64 -23.65 -12.11
C VAL A 494 -5.99 -23.60 -12.84
N ARG A 495 -6.34 -24.66 -13.57
CA ARG A 495 -7.64 -24.75 -14.25
C ARG A 495 -8.79 -24.70 -13.28
N ASP A 496 -8.74 -25.48 -12.21
CA ASP A 496 -9.78 -25.52 -11.19
C ASP A 496 -9.95 -24.17 -10.48
N LEU A 497 -8.85 -23.57 -10.03
CA LEU A 497 -8.89 -22.27 -9.36
C LEU A 497 -9.33 -21.12 -10.29
N SER A 498 -9.04 -21.22 -11.59
CA SER A 498 -9.43 -20.22 -12.60
C SER A 498 -10.93 -20.22 -12.93
N LYS A 499 -11.70 -21.22 -12.49
CA LYS A 499 -13.15 -21.33 -12.78
C LYS A 499 -13.96 -20.12 -12.30
N ASN A 500 -13.50 -19.48 -11.22
CA ASN A 500 -14.16 -18.31 -10.61
C ASN A 500 -13.26 -17.07 -10.48
N ARG A 501 -11.99 -17.15 -10.90
CA ARG A 501 -10.96 -16.13 -10.66
C ARG A 501 -10.33 -15.60 -11.96
N GLY A 502 -9.47 -14.60 -11.85
CA GLY A 502 -8.80 -13.97 -13.00
C GLY A 502 -9.82 -13.43 -14.01
N PHE A 503 -9.68 -13.82 -15.27
CA PHE A 503 -10.58 -13.41 -16.35
C PHE A 503 -12.05 -13.71 -16.04
N ILE A 504 -12.38 -14.86 -15.45
CA ILE A 504 -13.79 -15.22 -15.21
C ILE A 504 -14.41 -14.38 -14.11
N ALA A 505 -13.65 -14.00 -13.08
CA ALA A 505 -14.13 -13.05 -12.07
C ALA A 505 -14.51 -11.74 -12.77
N LYS A 506 -13.58 -11.16 -13.53
CA LYS A 506 -13.76 -9.89 -14.25
C LYS A 506 -14.94 -9.94 -15.23
N TYR A 507 -15.02 -10.99 -16.03
CA TYR A 507 -16.10 -11.17 -17.00
C TYR A 507 -17.49 -11.27 -16.35
N LYS A 508 -17.57 -11.90 -15.18
CA LYS A 508 -18.83 -12.07 -14.44
C LYS A 508 -19.09 -10.97 -13.40
N SER A 509 -18.25 -9.94 -13.31
CA SER A 509 -18.41 -8.83 -12.37
C SER A 509 -19.39 -7.79 -12.91
N LYS A 510 -20.07 -7.10 -12.00
CA LYS A 510 -20.69 -5.81 -12.24
C LYS A 510 -19.74 -4.72 -11.76
N TYR A 511 -19.47 -3.79 -12.65
CA TYR A 511 -18.56 -2.67 -12.46
C TYR A 511 -19.35 -1.40 -12.28
N THR A 512 -18.93 -0.55 -11.35
CA THR A 512 -19.56 0.75 -11.13
C THR A 512 -18.65 1.86 -11.64
N LEU A 513 -19.10 2.57 -12.68
CA LEU A 513 -18.47 3.78 -13.18
C LEU A 513 -19.07 5.01 -12.50
N TYR A 514 -18.20 5.95 -12.14
CA TYR A 514 -18.56 7.19 -11.47
C TYR A 514 -18.03 8.40 -12.27
N GLU A 515 -18.59 8.67 -13.46
CA GLU A 515 -18.20 9.85 -14.23
C GLU A 515 -19.00 11.11 -13.87
N GLU A 516 -20.25 11.00 -13.40
CA GLU A 516 -21.08 12.10 -12.87
C GLU A 516 -22.36 11.53 -12.24
N GLN A 517 -22.87 10.45 -12.83
CA GLN A 517 -23.90 9.56 -12.29
C GLN A 517 -23.34 8.14 -12.09
N ARG A 518 -24.00 7.34 -11.25
CA ARG A 518 -23.66 5.92 -11.04
C ARG A 518 -24.13 5.12 -12.26
N ILE A 519 -23.20 4.57 -13.04
CA ILE A 519 -23.49 3.70 -14.18
C ILE A 519 -22.94 2.31 -13.86
N GLU A 520 -23.78 1.29 -13.96
CA GLU A 520 -23.35 -0.10 -13.82
C GLU A 520 -23.12 -0.74 -15.19
N ILE A 521 -21.99 -1.42 -15.34
CA ILE A 521 -21.59 -2.15 -16.55
C ILE A 521 -21.26 -3.59 -16.17
N SER A 522 -21.69 -4.54 -16.99
CA SER A 522 -21.46 -5.97 -16.85
C SER A 522 -20.89 -6.51 -18.15
N PRO A 523 -19.59 -6.89 -18.22
CA PRO A 523 -19.00 -7.43 -19.45
C PRO A 523 -19.78 -8.61 -20.02
N LYS A 524 -20.37 -9.45 -19.15
CA LYS A 524 -21.20 -10.57 -19.57
C LYS A 524 -22.48 -10.13 -20.31
N GLU A 525 -23.11 -9.05 -19.87
CA GLU A 525 -24.41 -8.59 -20.39
C GLU A 525 -24.24 -7.56 -21.51
N ASP A 526 -23.19 -6.73 -21.43
CA ASP A 526 -22.95 -5.59 -22.31
C ASP A 526 -22.06 -5.93 -23.51
N ILE A 527 -21.21 -6.97 -23.44
CA ILE A 527 -20.48 -7.46 -24.61
C ILE A 527 -21.42 -8.32 -25.46
N LYS A 528 -22.04 -7.69 -26.45
CA LYS A 528 -22.71 -8.40 -27.54
C LYS A 528 -21.71 -8.63 -28.66
N PHE A 529 -21.14 -9.83 -28.75
CA PHE A 529 -20.49 -10.29 -29.98
C PHE A 529 -21.56 -10.56 -31.05
N LYS A 530 -22.15 -9.50 -31.61
CA LYS A 530 -22.93 -9.63 -32.84
C LYS A 530 -21.94 -9.69 -34.01
N LEU A 531 -21.78 -10.87 -34.58
CA LEU A 531 -21.33 -11.01 -35.97
C LEU A 531 -22.48 -10.61 -36.90
N ASP A 532 -22.82 -9.32 -36.90
CA ASP A 532 -23.78 -8.78 -37.87
C ASP A 532 -22.97 -8.31 -39.09
N LYS A 533 -23.01 -9.08 -40.18
CA LYS A 533 -22.29 -8.76 -41.44
C LYS A 533 -22.79 -7.46 -42.10
N ASN A 534 -23.84 -6.82 -41.57
CA ASN A 534 -24.51 -5.65 -42.12
C ASN A 534 -24.61 -4.46 -41.16
N GLN A 535 -23.89 -4.43 -40.02
CA GLN A 535 -23.88 -3.25 -39.16
C GLN A 535 -22.75 -2.28 -39.52
N ASP A 536 -23.14 -1.02 -39.77
CA ASP A 536 -22.24 0.12 -39.90
C ASP A 536 -21.41 0.30 -38.59
N PRO A 537 -20.07 0.26 -38.64
CA PRO A 537 -19.18 0.32 -37.46
C PRO A 537 -19.32 1.58 -36.60
N THR A 538 -20.06 2.58 -37.07
CA THR A 538 -20.15 3.90 -36.43
C THR A 538 -21.19 3.98 -35.30
N THR A 539 -22.03 2.95 -35.11
CA THR A 539 -23.20 3.02 -34.19
C THR A 539 -23.03 2.33 -32.83
N THR A 540 -21.89 1.67 -32.57
CA THR A 540 -21.59 1.15 -31.23
C THR A 540 -20.90 2.25 -30.42
N PRO A 541 -21.25 2.52 -29.14
CA PRO A 541 -20.53 3.50 -28.33
C PRO A 541 -19.09 2.99 -28.12
N TRP A 542 -18.17 3.42 -28.98
CA TRP A 542 -16.75 3.02 -28.96
C TRP A 542 -16.08 3.28 -27.61
N ARG A 543 -16.62 4.20 -26.79
CA ARG A 543 -16.19 4.44 -25.42
C ARG A 543 -16.52 3.29 -24.47
N LEU A 544 -17.74 2.75 -24.52
CA LEU A 544 -18.16 1.65 -23.63
C LEU A 544 -17.39 0.36 -23.95
N LEU A 545 -17.21 0.07 -25.24
CA LEU A 545 -16.44 -1.09 -25.70
C LEU A 545 -14.95 -0.99 -25.29
N ARG A 546 -14.34 0.20 -25.37
CA ARG A 546 -12.97 0.44 -24.89
C ARG A 546 -12.82 0.25 -23.39
N VAL A 547 -13.77 0.76 -22.60
CA VAL A 547 -13.78 0.58 -21.13
C VAL A 547 -13.92 -0.90 -20.78
N ILE A 548 -14.81 -1.62 -21.44
CA ILE A 548 -15.01 -3.06 -21.21
C ILE A 548 -13.78 -3.87 -21.61
N VAL A 549 -13.14 -3.56 -22.74
CA VAL A 549 -11.88 -4.20 -23.15
C VAL A 549 -10.79 -3.93 -22.11
N LEU A 550 -10.61 -2.68 -21.66
CA LEU A 550 -9.67 -2.34 -20.58
C LEU A 550 -9.98 -3.13 -19.29
N LEU A 551 -11.24 -3.24 -18.87
CA LEU A 551 -11.63 -3.99 -17.67
C LEU A 551 -11.27 -5.48 -17.76
N LEU A 552 -11.32 -6.05 -18.97
CA LEU A 552 -10.97 -7.45 -19.21
C LEU A 552 -9.48 -7.68 -19.46
N THR A 553 -8.74 -6.67 -19.94
CA THR A 553 -7.33 -6.80 -20.36
C THR A 553 -6.32 -6.20 -19.39
N VAL A 554 -6.72 -5.34 -18.46
CA VAL A 554 -5.82 -4.85 -17.39
C VAL A 554 -5.39 -6.06 -16.56
N GLY A 555 -4.14 -6.50 -16.75
CA GLY A 555 -3.54 -7.71 -16.19
C GLY A 555 -3.13 -8.80 -17.21
N ILE A 556 -3.30 -8.58 -18.52
CA ILE A 556 -2.92 -9.57 -19.54
C ILE A 556 -1.47 -9.41 -20.04
N LEU A 557 -0.79 -8.27 -19.85
CA LEU A 557 0.68 -8.10 -19.99
C LEU A 557 1.06 -6.68 -19.48
N PRO A 558 2.28 -6.47 -18.93
CA PRO A 558 2.88 -5.13 -18.85
C PRO A 558 3.14 -4.54 -20.25
#